data_AF-A0A7C3B3R5-F1
#
_entry.id   AF-A0A7C3B3R5-F1
#
_cell.length_a   1.000
_cell.length_b   1.000
_cell.length_c   1.000
_cell.angle_alpha   90.00
_cell.angle_beta   90.00
_cell.angle_gamma   90.00
#
_symmetry.space_group_name_H-M   'P 1'
#
loop_
_entity.id
_entity.type
_entity.pdbx_description
1 polymer ?
#
loop_
_entity_poly.entity_id
_entity_poly.type
_entity_poly.pdbx_seq_one_letter_code
_entity_poly.pdbx_strand_id
1 'polypeptide(L)'
;MPWGEPRNPYNLFAFKYTRTVKNDNTISFDNHPLQLTPGRDRCSFAKAKVALHHHLDGGLTVYFKDVQIARFAHKLGVPLKIGKFTPAHDYSHKDVQSEREAQIDMNKQKPIINYSPGKDHPWKQDYGYRLNGKLIHQKNLVEPG
;
A
#
# COMPACT_ATOMS: atom_id res chain seq x y z
N MET A 1 46.93 -8.05 -2.84
CA MET A 1 45.67 -7.84 -2.09
C MET A 1 44.51 -8.20 -3.00
N PRO A 2 43.75 -9.27 -2.77
CA PRO A 2 42.54 -9.52 -3.54
C PRO A 2 41.49 -8.47 -3.13
N TRP A 3 41.14 -7.59 -4.05
CA TRP A 3 39.95 -6.74 -3.93
C TRP A 3 38.76 -7.69 -3.92
N GLY A 4 38.02 -7.75 -2.80
CA GLY A 4 36.97 -8.75 -2.59
C GLY A 4 35.83 -8.72 -3.61
N GLU A 5 34.78 -9.52 -3.35
CA GLU A 5 33.60 -9.67 -4.23
C GLU A 5 33.10 -8.32 -4.78
N PRO A 6 32.81 -8.21 -6.09
CA PRO A 6 32.31 -6.98 -6.71
C PRO A 6 30.97 -6.60 -6.06
N ARG A 7 30.93 -5.41 -5.47
CA ARG A 7 29.73 -4.87 -4.82
C ARG A 7 29.03 -3.90 -5.74
N ASN A 8 27.70 -3.92 -5.73
CA ASN A 8 26.92 -2.94 -6.47
C ASN A 8 27.10 -1.53 -5.85
N PRO A 9 27.74 -0.58 -6.55
CA PRO A 9 28.01 0.76 -6.01
C PRO A 9 26.72 1.52 -5.68
N TYR A 10 25.63 1.23 -6.39
CA TYR A 10 24.34 1.91 -6.21
C TYR A 10 23.71 1.64 -4.83
N ASN A 11 24.00 0.48 -4.24
CA ASN A 11 23.54 0.10 -2.90
C ASN A 11 24.54 0.51 -1.79
N LEU A 12 25.82 0.71 -2.16
CA LEU A 12 26.86 1.15 -1.23
C LEU A 12 26.81 2.65 -0.99
N PHE A 13 26.67 3.43 -2.06
CA PHE A 13 26.67 4.89 -2.01
C PHE A 13 25.24 5.43 -1.97
N ALA A 14 24.55 5.16 -0.87
CA ALA A 14 23.21 5.66 -0.59
C ALA A 14 23.04 6.01 0.88
N PHE A 15 22.23 7.03 1.16
CA PHE A 15 21.82 7.34 2.53
C PHE A 15 20.70 6.40 2.95
N LYS A 16 20.88 5.71 4.08
CA LYS A 16 19.96 4.68 4.54
C LYS A 16 19.11 5.19 5.70
N TYR A 17 17.81 4.96 5.62
CA TYR A 17 16.86 5.33 6.66
C TYR A 17 15.92 4.16 6.95
N THR A 18 15.52 4.00 8.20
CA THR A 18 14.50 3.01 8.57
C THR A 18 13.15 3.69 8.71
N ARG A 19 12.10 3.10 8.14
CA ARG A 19 10.72 3.55 8.31
C ARG A 19 9.80 2.37 8.60
N THR A 20 8.68 2.66 9.27
CA THR A 20 7.60 1.70 9.45
C THR A 20 6.49 2.05 8.46
N VAL A 21 6.02 1.06 7.72
CA VAL A 21 4.89 1.19 6.79
C VAL A 21 3.60 1.38 7.60
N LYS A 22 2.79 2.36 7.21
CA LYS A 22 1.48 2.64 7.80
C LYS A 22 0.45 1.58 7.39
N ASN A 23 -0.73 1.64 8.00
CA ASN A 23 -1.78 0.64 7.77
C ASN A 23 -2.37 0.68 6.35
N ASP A 24 -2.33 1.86 5.71
CA ASP A 24 -2.72 2.10 4.31
C ASP A 24 -1.61 1.70 3.29
N ASN A 25 -0.56 1.02 3.76
CA ASN A 25 0.58 0.61 2.96
C ASN A 25 1.40 1.78 2.41
N THR A 26 1.38 2.94 3.06
CA THR A 26 2.25 4.09 2.75
C THR A 26 3.47 4.16 3.66
N ILE A 27 4.53 4.79 3.18
CA ILE A 27 5.64 5.27 3.99
C ILE A 27 5.73 6.79 3.89
N SER A 28 6.19 7.45 4.94
CA SER A 28 6.44 8.89 4.89
C SER A 28 7.94 9.19 4.81
N PHE A 29 8.33 10.02 3.85
CA PHE A 29 9.69 10.54 3.75
C PHE A 29 9.65 12.03 3.37
N ASP A 30 10.32 12.88 4.16
CA ASP A 30 10.30 14.34 3.99
C ASP A 30 8.89 14.93 3.78
N ASN A 31 7.94 14.55 4.66
CA ASN A 31 6.53 14.93 4.57
C ASN A 31 5.76 14.44 3.33
N HIS A 32 6.37 13.63 2.48
CA HIS A 32 5.69 12.98 1.36
C HIS A 32 5.19 11.59 1.75
N PRO A 33 3.88 11.31 1.66
CA PRO A 33 3.36 9.95 1.70
C PRO A 33 3.67 9.26 0.37
N LEU A 34 4.33 8.10 0.44
CA LEU A 34 4.73 7.31 -0.71
C LEU A 34 4.06 5.94 -0.60
N GLN A 35 3.17 5.66 -1.55
CA GLN A 35 2.45 4.40 -1.55
C GLN A 35 3.36 3.24 -1.96
N LEU A 36 3.29 2.14 -1.22
CA LEU A 36 3.87 0.88 -1.64
C LEU A 36 2.82 0.05 -2.37
N THR A 37 3.20 -0.53 -3.49
CA THR A 37 2.40 -1.54 -4.19
C THR A 37 2.48 -2.88 -3.44
N PRO A 38 1.46 -3.74 -3.55
CA PRO A 38 1.56 -5.12 -3.08
C PRO A 38 2.73 -5.83 -3.76
N GLY A 39 3.45 -6.67 -3.02
CA GLY A 39 4.45 -7.55 -3.59
C GLY A 39 3.83 -8.82 -4.16
N ARG A 40 4.61 -9.60 -4.91
CA ARG A 40 4.19 -10.91 -5.45
C ARG A 40 3.80 -11.88 -4.32
N ASP A 41 4.57 -11.89 -3.24
CA ASP A 41 4.40 -12.83 -2.12
C ASP A 41 3.57 -12.26 -0.96
N ARG A 42 3.19 -10.97 -1.03
CA ARG A 42 2.52 -10.28 0.08
C ARG A 42 1.56 -9.20 -0.41
N CYS A 43 0.29 -9.32 -0.02
CA CYS A 43 -0.76 -8.38 -0.41
C CYS A 43 -0.62 -6.95 0.18
N SER A 44 0.13 -6.76 1.28
CA SER A 44 0.32 -5.44 1.90
C SER A 44 1.57 -5.44 2.78
N PHE A 45 2.35 -4.36 2.78
CA PHE A 45 3.50 -4.18 3.65
C PHE A 45 3.17 -3.51 5.00
N ALA A 46 1.89 -3.31 5.34
CA ALA A 46 1.47 -2.66 6.57
C ALA A 46 2.24 -3.15 7.81
N LYS A 47 2.67 -2.17 8.64
CA LYS A 47 3.46 -2.33 9.88
C LYS A 47 4.87 -2.91 9.70
N ALA A 48 5.32 -3.20 8.48
CA ALA A 48 6.68 -3.67 8.25
C ALA A 48 7.71 -2.55 8.49
N LYS A 49 8.86 -2.93 9.04
CA LYS A 49 10.06 -2.08 8.99
C LYS A 49 10.73 -2.26 7.64
N VAL A 50 10.98 -1.15 6.96
CA VAL A 50 11.61 -1.08 5.64
C VAL A 50 12.84 -0.18 5.68
N ALA A 51 13.81 -0.48 4.85
CA ALA A 51 14.98 0.36 4.61
C ALA A 51 14.75 1.22 3.38
N LEU A 52 14.92 2.53 3.52
CA LEU A 52 14.88 3.50 2.43
C LEU A 52 16.31 3.85 2.07
N HIS A 53 16.66 3.69 0.80
CA HIS A 53 17.95 4.09 0.24
C HIS A 53 17.72 5.33 -0.62
N HIS A 54 18.22 6.47 -0.16
CA HIS A 54 18.26 7.70 -0.94
C HIS A 54 19.60 7.76 -1.68
N HIS A 55 19.51 7.62 -2.99
CA HIS A 55 20.66 7.50 -3.88
C HIS A 55 21.18 8.87 -4.32
N LEU A 56 22.42 8.90 -4.80
CA LEU A 56 23.09 10.14 -5.23
C LEU A 56 22.50 10.74 -6.53
N ASP A 57 21.72 9.95 -7.28
CA ASP A 57 20.91 10.43 -8.41
C ASP A 57 19.57 11.05 -7.96
N GLY A 58 19.30 11.07 -6.65
CA GLY A 58 18.06 11.56 -6.05
C GLY A 58 16.96 10.51 -5.93
N GLY A 59 17.12 9.33 -6.53
CA GLY A 59 16.13 8.26 -6.44
C GLY A 59 15.98 7.77 -5.00
N LEU A 60 14.76 7.34 -4.66
CA LEU A 60 14.47 6.72 -3.36
C LEU A 60 14.00 5.29 -3.58
N THR A 61 14.78 4.31 -3.13
CA THR A 61 14.45 2.88 -3.25
C THR A 61 14.06 2.33 -1.89
N VAL A 62 13.02 1.49 -1.85
CA VAL A 62 12.53 0.86 -0.62
C VAL A 62 12.84 -0.62 -0.65
N TYR A 63 13.45 -1.10 0.43
CA TYR A 63 13.81 -2.49 0.64
C TYR A 63 13.07 -3.07 1.84
N PHE A 64 12.59 -4.30 1.69
CA PHE A 64 12.08 -5.13 2.77
C PHE A 64 12.82 -6.46 2.75
N LYS A 65 13.50 -6.81 3.85
CA LYS A 65 14.34 -8.02 3.96
C LYS A 65 15.27 -8.19 2.75
N ASP A 66 16.01 -7.13 2.42
CA ASP A 66 16.97 -7.07 1.30
C ASP A 66 16.37 -7.18 -0.11
N VAL A 67 15.04 -7.31 -0.23
CA VAL A 67 14.33 -7.28 -1.51
C VAL A 67 13.83 -5.88 -1.80
N GLN A 68 14.12 -5.36 -3.00
CA GLN A 68 13.56 -4.11 -3.48
C GLN A 68 12.06 -4.26 -3.73
N ILE A 69 11.25 -3.44 -3.05
CA ILE A 69 9.78 -3.48 -3.16
C ILE A 69 9.18 -2.25 -3.84
N ALA A 70 9.88 -1.12 -3.86
CA ALA A 70 9.45 0.09 -4.55
C ALA A 70 10.64 0.97 -4.93
N ARG A 71 10.45 1.83 -5.93
CA ARG A 71 11.40 2.88 -6.33
C ARG A 71 10.63 4.13 -6.74
N PHE A 72 11.04 5.27 -6.20
CA PHE A 72 10.45 6.58 -6.48
C PHE A 72 11.50 7.48 -7.13
N ALA A 73 11.10 8.12 -8.23
CA ALA A 73 11.95 9.10 -8.91
C ALA A 73 11.84 10.47 -8.23
N HIS A 74 12.96 11.19 -8.18
CA HIS A 74 13.02 12.60 -7.77
C HIS A 74 12.72 13.52 -8.95
N LYS A 75 12.13 14.67 -8.67
CA LYS A 75 11.75 15.67 -9.66
C LYS A 75 12.99 16.31 -10.30
N LEU A 76 13.06 16.28 -11.63
CA LEU A 76 14.13 16.92 -12.39
C LEU A 76 14.12 18.45 -12.20
N GLY A 77 15.30 19.07 -12.20
CA GLY A 77 15.46 20.52 -12.03
C GLY A 77 15.34 21.03 -10.59
N VAL A 78 15.06 20.16 -9.61
CA VAL A 78 15.06 20.50 -8.18
C VAL A 78 16.40 20.07 -7.55
N PRO A 79 17.10 20.95 -6.81
CA PRO A 79 18.36 20.60 -6.16
C PRO A 79 18.23 19.39 -5.23
N LEU A 80 19.15 18.43 -5.38
CA LEU A 80 19.25 17.28 -4.49
C LEU A 80 19.77 17.71 -3.11
N LYS A 81 19.07 17.32 -2.06
CA LYS A 81 19.43 17.61 -0.68
C LYS A 81 19.31 16.33 0.15
N ILE A 82 20.32 16.06 0.96
CA ILE A 82 20.33 14.88 1.82
C ILE A 82 19.16 14.95 2.80
N GLY A 83 18.42 13.85 2.93
CA GLY A 83 17.22 13.78 3.79
C GLY A 83 16.00 14.55 3.27
N LYS A 84 16.10 15.16 2.10
CA LYS A 84 14.98 15.83 1.42
C LYS A 84 14.65 15.11 0.12
N PHE A 85 13.37 15.11 -0.24
CA PHE A 85 12.92 14.41 -1.43
C PHE A 85 11.74 15.14 -2.03
N THR A 86 11.80 15.40 -3.34
CA THR A 86 10.68 15.96 -4.08
C THR A 86 10.27 14.93 -5.11
N PRO A 87 9.16 14.21 -4.90
CA PRO A 87 8.76 13.15 -5.81
C PRO A 87 8.46 13.70 -7.21
N ALA A 88 8.84 12.95 -8.23
CA ALA A 88 8.57 13.31 -9.63
C ALA A 88 7.07 13.24 -9.98
N HIS A 89 6.33 12.35 -9.31
CA HIS A 89 4.89 12.12 -9.49
C HIS A 89 4.18 12.18 -8.15
N ASP A 90 2.88 12.43 -8.15
CA ASP A 90 2.09 12.19 -6.94
C ASP A 90 1.95 10.68 -6.74
N TYR A 91 2.66 10.15 -5.75
CA TYR A 91 2.58 8.73 -5.36
C TYR A 91 1.50 8.49 -4.29
N SER A 92 0.70 9.51 -3.96
CA SER A 92 -0.57 9.35 -3.25
C SER A 92 -1.58 8.68 -4.19
N HIS A 93 -2.45 7.83 -3.68
CA HIS A 93 -3.45 7.05 -4.43
C HIS A 93 -4.52 7.87 -5.18
N LYS A 94 -4.29 9.15 -5.48
CA LYS A 94 -5.30 10.00 -6.11
C LYS A 94 -5.44 9.83 -7.63
N ASP A 95 -4.52 9.13 -8.32
CA ASP A 95 -4.47 9.24 -9.79
C ASP A 95 -4.18 7.92 -10.55
N VAL A 96 -4.95 6.86 -10.30
CA VAL A 96 -5.03 5.70 -11.24
C VAL A 96 -6.46 5.39 -11.71
N GLN A 97 -7.45 6.21 -11.31
CA GLN A 97 -8.81 6.13 -11.87
C GLN A 97 -9.09 7.19 -12.95
N SER A 98 -8.31 8.29 -13.02
CA SER A 98 -8.63 9.40 -13.94
C SER A 98 -8.47 9.07 -15.43
N GLU A 99 -7.55 8.18 -15.82
CA GLU A 99 -7.39 7.80 -17.24
C GLU A 99 -8.48 6.85 -17.77
N ARG A 100 -9.28 6.23 -16.89
CA ARG A 100 -10.46 5.43 -17.31
C ARG A 100 -11.76 6.23 -17.30
N GLU A 101 -11.75 7.45 -16.78
CA GLU A 101 -12.96 8.25 -16.53
C GLU A 101 -13.23 9.30 -17.63
N ALA A 102 -12.31 9.52 -18.57
CA ALA A 102 -12.50 10.48 -19.66
C ALA A 102 -13.48 10.02 -20.78
N GLN A 103 -14.20 8.91 -20.61
CA GLN A 103 -15.19 8.43 -21.58
C GLN A 103 -16.57 8.07 -21.01
N ILE A 104 -16.85 8.33 -19.72
CA ILE A 104 -18.23 8.20 -19.20
C ILE A 104 -18.76 9.59 -18.87
N ASP A 105 -19.19 10.23 -19.95
CA ASP A 105 -20.01 11.42 -19.98
C ASP A 105 -21.26 11.24 -19.09
N MET A 106 -21.62 12.32 -18.38
CA MET A 106 -22.94 12.62 -17.81
C MET A 106 -23.67 11.52 -17.02
N ASN A 107 -23.51 11.45 -15.69
CA ASN A 107 -24.68 11.13 -14.86
C ASN A 107 -24.60 11.58 -13.39
N LYS A 108 -25.78 11.97 -12.90
CA LYS A 108 -26.11 12.67 -11.66
C LYS A 108 -25.49 12.05 -10.39
N GLN A 109 -25.00 12.92 -9.51
CA GLN A 109 -24.63 12.56 -8.14
C GLN A 109 -25.85 11.96 -7.41
N LYS A 110 -25.81 10.64 -7.13
CA LYS A 110 -26.78 9.98 -6.25
C LYS A 110 -26.23 9.99 -4.81
N PRO A 111 -27.05 10.27 -3.79
CA PRO A 111 -26.60 10.29 -2.41
C PRO A 111 -26.08 8.91 -1.99
N ILE A 112 -24.97 8.90 -1.25
CA ILE A 112 -24.34 7.69 -0.71
C ILE A 112 -25.29 7.07 0.32
N ILE A 113 -26.05 6.07 -0.11
CA ILE A 113 -26.85 5.23 0.78
C ILE A 113 -25.94 4.07 1.19
N ASN A 114 -25.68 3.93 2.50
CA ASN A 114 -24.97 2.78 3.04
C ASN A 114 -25.73 1.49 2.71
N TYR A 115 -25.37 0.84 1.60
CA TYR A 115 -26.04 -0.37 1.14
C TYR A 115 -25.53 -1.55 1.96
N SER A 116 -26.17 -1.80 3.11
CA SER A 116 -26.12 -3.12 3.71
C SER A 116 -27.07 -4.01 2.89
N PRO A 117 -26.60 -5.13 2.33
CA PRO A 117 -27.47 -6.09 1.66
C PRO A 117 -28.62 -6.50 2.57
N GLY A 118 -29.79 -6.72 1.95
CA GLY A 118 -30.96 -7.25 2.62
C GLY A 118 -30.66 -8.54 3.39
N LYS A 119 -31.51 -8.87 4.36
CA LYS A 119 -31.36 -10.07 5.21
C LYS A 119 -31.37 -11.37 4.39
N ASP A 120 -31.94 -11.33 3.20
CA ASP A 120 -32.09 -12.47 2.29
C ASP A 120 -30.90 -12.62 1.31
N HIS A 121 -29.83 -11.83 1.47
CA HIS A 121 -28.65 -11.97 0.62
C HIS A 121 -27.84 -13.21 1.01
N PRO A 122 -27.43 -14.07 0.06
CA PRO A 122 -26.81 -15.38 0.33
C PRO A 122 -25.60 -15.31 1.28
N TRP A 123 -24.70 -14.34 1.09
CA TRP A 123 -23.53 -14.17 1.99
C TRP A 123 -23.84 -13.71 3.42
N LYS A 124 -25.07 -13.23 3.70
CA LYS A 124 -25.51 -12.74 5.02
C LYS A 124 -26.22 -13.84 5.80
N GLN A 125 -26.79 -14.82 5.10
CA GLN A 125 -27.31 -16.08 5.66
C GLN A 125 -26.16 -16.91 6.25
N ASP A 126 -25.01 -16.95 5.57
CA ASP A 126 -23.83 -17.71 6.00
C ASP A 126 -22.89 -16.97 6.96
N TYR A 127 -23.10 -15.66 7.15
CA TYR A 127 -22.30 -14.82 8.05
C TYR A 127 -22.68 -15.08 9.52
N GLY A 128 -22.41 -16.28 10.02
CA GLY A 128 -22.68 -16.60 11.42
C GLY A 128 -22.40 -18.01 11.91
N TYR A 129 -22.19 -19.03 11.07
CA TYR A 129 -22.25 -20.41 11.57
C TYR A 129 -21.25 -21.34 10.92
N ARG A 130 -19.95 -21.13 11.15
CA ARG A 130 -18.92 -22.18 11.10
C ARG A 130 -17.53 -21.64 11.42
N LEU A 131 -17.00 -21.99 12.59
CA LEU A 131 -15.57 -22.06 12.83
C LEU A 131 -15.20 -23.55 12.96
N ASN A 132 -14.29 -24.03 12.11
CA ASN A 132 -13.80 -25.42 12.11
C ASN A 132 -14.90 -26.50 12.04
N GLY A 133 -15.89 -26.32 11.17
CA GLY A 133 -16.88 -27.36 10.88
C GLY A 133 -17.89 -27.69 11.99
N LYS A 134 -17.83 -27.01 13.15
CA LYS A 134 -18.76 -27.25 14.28
C LYS A 134 -19.77 -26.11 14.41
N LEU A 135 -21.05 -26.46 14.49
CA LEU A 135 -22.17 -25.54 14.70
C LEU A 135 -22.12 -25.00 16.14
N ILE A 136 -22.09 -23.67 16.26
CA ILE A 136 -22.10 -22.96 17.55
C ILE A 136 -23.43 -22.21 17.63
N HIS A 137 -24.36 -22.79 18.39
CA HIS A 137 -25.61 -22.20 18.89
C HIS A 137 -26.85 -22.20 17.97
N GLN A 138 -27.90 -22.89 18.43
CA GLN A 138 -29.26 -22.86 17.90
C GLN A 138 -30.09 -21.92 18.78
N LYS A 139 -30.60 -20.81 18.25
CA LYS A 139 -31.64 -20.04 18.95
C LYS A 139 -32.93 -20.85 18.83
N ASN A 140 -33.39 -21.42 19.94
CA ASN A 140 -34.70 -22.04 20.03
C ASN A 140 -35.77 -20.99 19.65
N LEU A 141 -36.57 -21.31 18.63
CA LEU A 141 -37.82 -20.61 18.36
C LEU A 141 -38.77 -20.93 19.51
N VAL A 142 -39.12 -19.91 20.28
CA VAL A 142 -40.30 -19.97 21.16
C VAL A 142 -41.50 -19.74 20.26
N GLU A 143 -42.38 -20.72 20.15
CA GLU A 143 -43.69 -20.57 19.52
C GLU A 143 -44.62 -19.76 20.43
N PRO A 144 -45.40 -18.81 19.90
CA PRO A 144 -46.48 -18.18 20.66
C PRO A 144 -47.72 -19.08 20.62
N GLY A 145 -48.18 -19.50 21.79
CA GLY A 145 -49.57 -19.95 22.04
C GLY A 145 -50.45 -18.78 22.46
#